data_AF-A0A1G0YJ95-F1
#
_entry.id   AF-A0A1G0YJ95-F1
#
_cell.length_a   1.000
_cell.length_b   1.000
_cell.length_c   1.000
_cell.angle_alpha   90.00
_cell.angle_beta   90.00
_cell.angle_gamma   90.00
#
_symmetry.space_group_name_H-M   'P 1'
#
loop_
_entity.id
_entity.type
_entity.pdbx_description
1 polymer ?
#
loop_
_entity_poly.entity_id
_entity_poly.type
_entity_poly.pdbx_seq_one_letter_code
_entity_poly.pdbx_strand_id
1 'polypeptide(L)'
;MKQECIKGFFCTLRLGPSDADVINRIIDAAAKAGLNTLCIELEKGMNYDSHPEISAPWALEKNTIKDLVEYSKNRNIDIIPLIPLFSHVNYITDTHPEFLEPASKVYCTSAPGLYDFVFELMDEVIDIFKPRYFHIGHDEALTSYDPRSRTPLLRCPSCKNKKAYKVFAEDIKKLHAYLSRRNIRTMMWADGLLDTENFSEASFCQSGCYGGKPDYLSRAIDLLPRDIILCDWHYEPAKEFPTTLYLQKKGFETLGAPNFEVNSFLFTNYAHAKRTEKLKGMLATSWCHLNKHNFRYLKNLITQHGFFFNNPGRIPEKNRVLKKIKGMKNIIQEGSFRKIYDFKIDGEGIYNSSGWRDLRFMEWPVSADPMTPPRYPSSLEIKALRHGYIDYDFDAGKDKLFESVSIKVWMKCPGKSFIIFRTAASSENTVISENTSLSGSKIDLSELAGGKRKFHLRFEAENKSDKKTSFLRRFELEGKIKQGGNKC
;
A
#
# COMPACT_ATOMS: atom_id res chain seq x y z
N MET A 1 19.95 -4.30 -31.63
CA MET A 1 19.48 -3.07 -30.94
C MET A 1 19.87 -3.16 -29.49
N LYS A 2 20.59 -2.19 -28.92
CA LYS A 2 20.92 -2.19 -27.48
C LYS A 2 19.60 -2.27 -26.72
N GLN A 3 19.43 -3.27 -25.84
CA GLN A 3 18.22 -3.39 -25.04
C GLN A 3 18.14 -2.20 -24.09
N GLU A 4 17.21 -1.29 -24.37
CA GLU A 4 17.11 -0.02 -23.68
C GLU A 4 16.56 -0.25 -22.27
N CYS A 5 17.33 0.16 -21.26
CA CYS A 5 16.91 0.05 -19.87
C CYS A 5 15.78 1.05 -19.59
N ILE A 6 14.67 0.59 -19.01
CA ILE A 6 13.53 1.42 -18.69
C ILE A 6 13.80 2.17 -17.39
N LYS A 7 13.84 3.50 -17.49
CA LYS A 7 13.93 4.46 -16.38
C LYS A 7 12.57 5.12 -16.26
N GLY A 8 11.62 4.34 -15.75
CA GLY A 8 10.21 4.67 -15.72
C GLY A 8 9.78 5.36 -14.44
N PHE A 9 8.74 6.19 -14.57
CA PHE A 9 7.96 6.70 -13.45
C PHE A 9 6.46 6.57 -13.75
N PHE A 10 5.69 6.13 -12.75
CA PHE A 10 4.26 5.89 -12.84
C PHE A 10 3.45 6.99 -12.16
N CYS A 11 2.41 7.43 -12.86
CA CYS A 11 1.42 8.41 -12.43
C CYS A 11 0.04 8.08 -13.02
N THR A 12 -1.01 8.75 -12.53
CA THR A 12 -2.38 8.45 -12.91
C THR A 12 -3.17 9.70 -13.31
N LEU A 13 -4.17 9.52 -14.16
CA LEU A 13 -5.19 10.50 -14.53
C LEU A 13 -6.56 10.16 -13.92
N ARG A 14 -6.68 9.17 -13.03
CA ARG A 14 -7.99 8.66 -12.60
C ARG A 14 -8.76 9.46 -11.54
N LEU A 15 -8.10 10.35 -10.80
CA LEU A 15 -8.66 10.91 -9.55
C LEU A 15 -9.31 12.30 -9.69
N GLY A 16 -9.19 12.98 -10.83
CA GLY A 16 -9.75 14.33 -10.98
C GLY A 16 -9.22 15.11 -12.18
N PRO A 17 -9.54 16.40 -12.30
CA PRO A 17 -9.07 17.22 -13.41
C PRO A 17 -7.54 17.30 -13.46
N SER A 18 -7.01 17.23 -14.68
CA SER A 18 -5.60 17.42 -15.02
C SER A 18 -5.44 18.58 -15.99
N ASP A 19 -4.27 19.19 -15.99
CA ASP A 19 -3.94 20.31 -16.88
C ASP A 19 -2.77 19.88 -17.78
N ALA A 20 -2.90 20.08 -19.09
CA ALA A 20 -1.88 19.77 -20.07
C ALA A 20 -0.54 20.48 -19.77
N ASP A 21 -0.56 21.71 -19.26
CA ASP A 21 0.67 22.42 -18.84
C ASP A 21 1.36 21.67 -17.70
N VAL A 22 0.59 21.21 -16.71
CA VAL A 22 1.14 20.45 -15.58
C VAL A 22 1.77 19.15 -16.08
N ILE A 23 1.13 18.44 -17.01
CA ILE A 23 1.66 17.20 -17.57
C ILE A 23 2.94 17.47 -18.37
N ASN A 24 2.97 18.50 -19.21
CA ASN A 24 4.16 18.94 -19.94
C ASN A 24 5.34 19.23 -19.01
N ARG A 25 5.09 19.93 -17.89
CA ARG A 25 6.12 20.24 -16.90
C ARG A 25 6.60 19.01 -16.12
N ILE A 26 5.75 17.99 -15.98
CA ILE A 26 6.15 16.68 -15.44
C ILE A 26 7.01 15.92 -16.45
N ILE A 27 6.66 15.94 -17.74
CA ILE A 27 7.48 15.38 -18.82
C ILE A 27 8.87 16.05 -18.85
N ASP A 28 8.92 17.38 -18.77
CA ASP A 28 10.18 18.14 -18.67
C ASP A 28 11.01 17.73 -17.45
N ALA A 29 10.35 17.58 -16.30
CA ALA A 29 11.02 17.14 -15.08
C ALA A 29 11.59 15.73 -15.21
N ALA A 30 10.85 14.81 -15.84
CA ALA A 30 11.30 13.44 -16.09
C ALA A 30 12.51 13.41 -17.04
N ALA A 31 12.44 14.14 -18.15
CA ALA A 31 13.55 14.25 -19.10
C ALA A 31 14.80 14.86 -18.44
N LYS A 32 14.63 15.96 -17.69
CA LYS A 32 15.73 16.60 -16.95
C LYS A 32 16.33 15.69 -15.87
N ALA A 33 15.53 14.82 -15.25
CA ALA A 33 15.99 13.84 -14.28
C ALA A 33 16.68 12.62 -14.93
N GLY A 34 16.73 12.57 -16.26
CA GLY A 34 17.34 11.48 -17.03
C GLY A 34 16.50 10.21 -17.03
N LEU A 35 15.18 10.32 -16.84
CA LEU A 35 14.20 9.28 -17.13
C LEU A 35 13.95 9.22 -18.64
N ASN A 36 13.48 8.07 -19.14
CA ASN A 36 13.12 7.87 -20.55
C ASN A 36 11.69 7.34 -20.74
N THR A 37 10.95 7.13 -19.66
CA THR A 37 9.61 6.54 -19.73
C THR A 37 8.69 7.13 -18.66
N LEU A 38 7.45 7.43 -19.06
CA LEU A 38 6.34 7.62 -18.15
C LEU A 38 5.31 6.51 -18.39
N CYS A 39 4.81 5.90 -17.32
CA CYS A 39 3.63 5.02 -17.40
C CYS A 39 2.44 5.79 -16.84
N ILE A 40 1.41 6.00 -17.65
CA ILE A 40 0.25 6.81 -17.28
C ILE A 40 -0.98 5.93 -17.28
N GLU A 41 -1.56 5.75 -16.10
CA GLU A 41 -2.88 5.15 -15.93
C GLU A 41 -3.98 6.12 -16.35
N LEU A 42 -4.84 5.69 -17.28
CA LEU A 42 -5.88 6.54 -17.84
C LEU A 42 -7.22 6.39 -17.09
N GLU A 43 -7.73 5.16 -16.91
CA GLU A 43 -9.11 4.89 -16.46
C GLU A 43 -10.11 5.88 -17.12
N LYS A 44 -10.99 6.49 -16.34
CA LYS A 44 -11.95 7.53 -16.75
C LYS A 44 -11.33 8.90 -17.08
N GLY A 45 -10.00 9.04 -17.05
CA GLY A 45 -9.30 10.30 -17.25
C GLY A 45 -9.04 10.70 -18.71
N MET A 46 -9.43 9.84 -19.66
CA MET A 46 -9.47 10.13 -21.09
C MET A 46 -10.92 10.18 -21.57
N ASN A 47 -11.22 11.09 -22.49
CA ASN A 47 -12.49 11.12 -23.20
C ASN A 47 -12.49 10.02 -24.27
N TYR A 48 -13.36 9.03 -24.14
CA TYR A 48 -13.45 7.87 -25.04
C TYR A 48 -14.57 8.08 -26.05
N ASP A 49 -14.28 7.90 -27.33
CA ASP A 49 -15.28 7.93 -28.39
C ASP A 49 -16.03 6.59 -28.49
N SER A 50 -15.36 5.47 -28.22
CA SER A 50 -15.99 4.14 -28.30
C SER A 50 -17.00 3.92 -27.16
N HIS A 51 -16.67 4.43 -25.97
CA HIS A 51 -17.45 4.28 -24.73
C HIS A 51 -17.48 5.60 -23.93
N PRO A 52 -18.17 6.65 -24.43
CA PRO A 52 -18.20 7.95 -23.75
C PRO A 52 -18.82 7.89 -22.34
N GLU A 53 -19.65 6.88 -22.06
CA GLU A 53 -20.28 6.66 -20.77
C GLU A 53 -19.29 6.40 -19.61
N ILE A 54 -18.09 5.88 -19.88
CA ILE A 54 -17.07 5.62 -18.84
C ILE A 54 -16.14 6.83 -18.59
N SER A 55 -16.22 7.88 -19.42
CA SER A 55 -15.39 9.08 -19.28
C SER A 55 -15.87 9.96 -18.15
N ALA A 56 -14.94 10.45 -17.34
CA ALA A 56 -15.28 11.44 -16.32
C ALA A 56 -15.57 12.80 -16.96
N PRO A 57 -16.42 13.66 -16.35
CA PRO A 57 -16.68 15.01 -16.85
C PRO A 57 -15.46 15.93 -16.96
N TRP A 58 -14.36 15.55 -16.30
CA TRP A 58 -13.09 16.28 -16.31
C TRP A 58 -12.00 15.60 -17.15
N ALA A 59 -12.35 14.53 -17.86
CA ALA A 59 -11.42 13.76 -18.68
C ALA A 59 -10.74 14.65 -19.73
N LEU A 60 -9.49 14.31 -20.07
CA LEU A 60 -8.76 15.04 -21.10
C LEU A 60 -9.28 14.65 -22.49
N GLU A 61 -9.43 15.64 -23.35
CA GLU A 61 -9.74 15.42 -24.75
C GLU A 61 -8.64 14.63 -25.45
N LYS A 62 -9.03 13.77 -26.41
CA LYS A 62 -8.10 12.91 -27.16
C LYS A 62 -7.00 13.70 -27.86
N ASN A 63 -7.36 14.84 -28.46
CA ASN A 63 -6.40 15.71 -29.13
C ASN A 63 -5.36 16.28 -28.14
N THR A 64 -5.79 16.63 -26.93
CA THR A 64 -4.86 17.05 -25.86
C THR A 64 -3.91 15.93 -25.48
N ILE A 65 -4.39 14.69 -25.33
CA ILE A 65 -3.51 13.54 -25.04
C ILE A 65 -2.56 13.27 -26.20
N LYS A 66 -3.03 13.35 -27.44
CA LYS A 66 -2.19 13.21 -28.64
C LYS A 66 -1.06 14.23 -28.67
N ASP A 67 -1.35 15.49 -28.35
CA ASP A 67 -0.36 16.56 -28.24
C ASP A 67 0.65 16.27 -27.11
N LEU A 68 0.19 15.75 -25.97
CA LEU A 68 1.07 15.33 -24.86
C LEU A 68 2.00 14.16 -25.24
N VAL A 69 1.49 13.20 -26.01
CA VAL A 69 2.28 12.07 -26.53
C VAL A 69 3.34 12.56 -27.52
N GLU A 70 3.00 13.51 -28.40
CA GLU A 70 3.98 14.10 -29.31
C GLU A 70 5.02 14.96 -28.56
N TYR A 71 4.57 15.72 -27.57
CA TYR A 71 5.43 16.55 -26.73
C TYR A 71 6.46 15.72 -25.94
N SER A 72 6.07 14.54 -25.46
CA SER A 72 6.94 13.61 -24.72
C SER A 72 7.97 12.94 -25.63
N LYS A 73 7.57 12.51 -26.84
CA LYS A 73 8.48 11.96 -27.85
C LYS A 73 9.59 12.93 -28.22
N ASN A 74 9.24 14.21 -28.41
CA ASN A 74 10.21 15.28 -28.67
C ASN A 74 11.21 15.54 -27.52
N ARG A 75 10.99 14.93 -26.36
CA ARG A 75 11.88 14.96 -25.18
C ARG A 75 12.51 13.61 -24.86
N ASN A 76 12.41 12.65 -25.78
CA ASN A 76 12.87 11.27 -25.60
C ASN A 76 12.23 10.58 -24.37
N ILE A 77 10.97 10.91 -24.08
CA ILE A 77 10.15 10.23 -23.08
C ILE A 77 9.12 9.38 -23.83
N ASP A 78 9.21 8.06 -23.66
CA ASP A 78 8.18 7.13 -24.11
C ASP A 78 7.01 7.14 -23.11
N ILE A 79 5.77 7.23 -23.59
CA ILE A 79 4.59 7.11 -22.73
C ILE A 79 3.99 5.72 -22.94
N ILE A 80 4.00 4.93 -21.86
CA ILE A 80 3.33 3.64 -21.78
C ILE A 80 1.92 3.89 -21.23
N PRO A 81 0.85 3.70 -22.04
CA PRO A 81 -0.49 3.76 -21.52
C PRO A 81 -0.76 2.56 -20.61
N LEU A 82 -1.40 2.84 -19.47
CA LEU A 82 -1.96 1.82 -18.58
C LEU A 82 -3.48 1.96 -18.56
N ILE A 83 -4.15 0.86 -18.91
CA ILE A 83 -5.59 0.69 -18.69
C ILE A 83 -5.76 -0.43 -17.67
N PRO A 84 -6.34 -0.16 -16.48
CA PRO A 84 -6.64 -1.22 -15.53
C PRO A 84 -7.70 -2.14 -16.13
N LEU A 85 -7.30 -3.39 -16.33
CA LEU A 85 -8.15 -4.47 -16.80
C LEU A 85 -8.13 -5.59 -15.76
N PHE A 86 -9.15 -6.43 -15.82
CA PHE A 86 -9.53 -7.47 -14.86
C PHE A 86 -9.96 -6.91 -13.52
N SER A 87 -9.11 -6.17 -12.83
CA SER A 87 -9.34 -5.52 -11.53
C SER A 87 -9.25 -4.00 -11.63
N HIS A 88 -9.70 -3.29 -10.59
CA HIS A 88 -9.86 -1.82 -10.60
C HIS A 88 -10.72 -1.31 -11.77
N VAL A 89 -11.68 -2.13 -12.20
CA VAL A 89 -12.54 -1.88 -13.37
C VAL A 89 -13.86 -1.18 -13.01
N ASN A 90 -13.97 -0.57 -11.83
CA ASN A 90 -15.20 0.12 -11.42
C ASN A 90 -15.60 1.23 -12.40
N TYR A 91 -14.63 1.88 -13.05
CA TYR A 91 -14.91 2.87 -14.09
C TYR A 91 -15.65 2.28 -15.31
N ILE A 92 -15.59 0.95 -15.51
CA ILE A 92 -16.38 0.20 -16.51
C ILE A 92 -17.63 -0.37 -15.86
N THR A 93 -17.51 -1.08 -14.73
CA THR A 93 -18.62 -1.87 -14.18
C THR A 93 -19.69 -1.03 -13.48
N ASP A 94 -19.41 0.23 -13.13
CA ASP A 94 -20.41 1.13 -12.57
C ASP A 94 -21.44 1.55 -13.65
N THR A 95 -21.04 1.61 -14.92
CA THR A 95 -21.92 1.88 -16.07
C THR A 95 -22.37 0.62 -16.80
N HIS A 96 -21.54 -0.43 -16.78
CA HIS A 96 -21.79 -1.76 -17.33
C HIS A 96 -21.81 -2.83 -16.23
N PRO A 97 -22.81 -2.84 -15.34
CA PRO A 97 -22.88 -3.81 -14.25
C PRO A 97 -22.99 -5.26 -14.73
N GLU A 98 -23.43 -5.50 -15.96
CA GLU A 98 -23.43 -6.81 -16.62
C GLU A 98 -22.04 -7.42 -16.77
N PHE A 99 -20.99 -6.60 -16.77
CA PHE A 99 -19.60 -7.06 -16.81
C PHE A 99 -19.04 -7.41 -15.43
N LEU A 100 -19.69 -7.05 -14.32
CA LEU A 100 -19.18 -7.28 -12.98
C LEU A 100 -19.23 -8.77 -12.59
N GLU A 101 -18.13 -9.33 -12.09
CA GLU A 101 -18.15 -10.64 -11.45
C GLU A 101 -18.80 -10.52 -10.05
N PRO A 102 -19.85 -11.31 -9.73
CA PRO A 102 -20.60 -11.16 -8.49
C PRO A 102 -19.75 -11.17 -7.21
N ALA A 103 -20.06 -10.24 -6.31
CA ALA A 103 -19.39 -10.05 -5.01
C ALA A 103 -17.86 -9.90 -5.11
N SER A 104 -17.39 -9.29 -6.18
CA SER A 104 -15.97 -9.02 -6.43
C SER A 104 -15.76 -7.55 -6.87
N LYS A 105 -14.52 -7.20 -7.20
CA LYS A 105 -14.15 -5.93 -7.86
C LYS A 105 -13.49 -6.18 -9.22
N VAL A 106 -13.77 -7.33 -9.82
CA VAL A 106 -13.23 -7.72 -11.12
C VAL A 106 -14.35 -7.88 -12.13
N TYR A 107 -14.03 -7.76 -13.42
CA TYR A 107 -15.01 -8.14 -14.45
C TYR A 107 -15.14 -9.67 -14.56
N CYS A 108 -16.28 -10.14 -15.04
CA CYS A 108 -16.52 -11.53 -15.39
C CYS A 108 -16.01 -11.80 -16.81
N THR A 109 -14.91 -12.56 -16.93
CA THR A 109 -14.31 -12.95 -18.23
C THR A 109 -15.21 -13.78 -19.15
N SER A 110 -16.39 -14.19 -18.67
CA SER A 110 -17.41 -14.92 -19.46
C SER A 110 -18.65 -14.07 -19.73
N ALA A 111 -18.66 -12.79 -19.34
CA ALA A 111 -19.75 -11.87 -19.65
C ALA A 111 -19.82 -11.65 -21.19
N PRO A 112 -21.01 -11.82 -21.81
CA PRO A 112 -21.20 -11.52 -23.22
C PRO A 112 -20.82 -10.07 -23.53
N GLY A 113 -20.14 -9.82 -24.64
CA GLY A 113 -19.75 -8.48 -25.08
C GLY A 113 -18.55 -7.86 -24.37
N LEU A 114 -18.06 -8.43 -23.25
CA LEU A 114 -16.95 -7.85 -22.48
C LEU A 114 -15.69 -7.62 -23.33
N TYR A 115 -15.26 -8.62 -24.10
CA TYR A 115 -14.02 -8.47 -24.87
C TYR A 115 -14.16 -7.55 -26.07
N ASP A 116 -15.35 -7.42 -26.64
CA ASP A 116 -15.59 -6.45 -27.72
C ASP A 116 -15.41 -5.04 -27.13
N PHE A 117 -16.05 -4.75 -26.00
CA PHE A 117 -15.88 -3.50 -25.24
C PHE A 117 -14.40 -3.23 -24.87
N VAL A 118 -13.72 -4.21 -24.26
CA VAL A 118 -12.32 -4.06 -23.84
C VAL A 118 -11.40 -3.81 -25.04
N PHE A 119 -11.64 -4.48 -26.17
CA PHE A 119 -10.81 -4.33 -27.36
C PHE A 119 -11.08 -3.03 -28.11
N GLU A 120 -12.31 -2.52 -28.14
CA GLU A 120 -12.64 -1.18 -28.63
C GLU A 120 -11.93 -0.10 -27.82
N LEU A 121 -12.00 -0.20 -26.48
CA LEU A 121 -11.27 0.68 -25.56
C LEU A 121 -9.75 0.65 -25.82
N MET A 122 -9.18 -0.54 -25.95
CA MET A 122 -7.75 -0.71 -26.19
C MET A 122 -7.32 -0.16 -27.56
N ASP A 123 -8.12 -0.37 -28.61
CA ASP A 123 -7.80 0.14 -29.95
C ASP A 123 -7.73 1.67 -29.95
N GLU A 124 -8.66 2.34 -29.27
CA GLU A 124 -8.67 3.80 -29.16
C GLU A 124 -7.41 4.32 -28.45
N VAL A 125 -7.01 3.69 -27.34
CA VAL A 125 -5.77 4.04 -26.61
C VAL A 125 -4.53 3.74 -27.47
N ILE A 126 -4.48 2.58 -28.13
CA ILE A 126 -3.38 2.21 -29.02
C ILE A 126 -3.24 3.24 -30.14
N ASP A 127 -4.34 3.74 -30.69
CA ASP A 127 -4.33 4.70 -31.79
C ASP A 127 -3.80 6.08 -31.41
N ILE A 128 -4.02 6.52 -30.19
CA ILE A 128 -3.48 7.79 -29.70
C ILE A 128 -2.00 7.66 -29.35
N PHE A 129 -1.65 6.64 -28.56
CA PHE A 129 -0.31 6.52 -27.98
C PHE A 129 0.70 5.90 -28.95
N LYS A 130 0.24 5.03 -29.86
CA LYS A 130 1.05 4.17 -30.74
C LYS A 130 2.22 3.52 -29.97
N PRO A 131 1.93 2.77 -28.89
CA PRO A 131 2.94 2.44 -27.89
C PRO A 131 3.76 1.19 -28.27
N ARG A 132 5.01 1.13 -27.78
CA ARG A 132 5.82 -0.11 -27.82
C ARG A 132 5.39 -1.13 -26.77
N TYR A 133 4.93 -0.62 -25.62
CA TYR A 133 4.47 -1.39 -24.48
C TYR A 133 3.08 -0.93 -24.08
N PHE A 134 2.20 -1.86 -23.70
CA PHE A 134 0.88 -1.54 -23.17
C PHE A 134 0.71 -2.21 -21.81
N HIS A 135 0.35 -1.45 -20.78
CA HIS A 135 0.21 -1.97 -19.43
C HIS A 135 -1.25 -2.30 -19.13
N ILE A 136 -1.55 -3.56 -18.81
CA ILE A 136 -2.93 -4.05 -18.62
C ILE A 136 -3.42 -3.98 -17.16
N GLY A 137 -2.55 -3.54 -16.24
CA GLY A 137 -2.86 -3.49 -14.80
C GLY A 137 -2.83 -4.89 -14.19
N HIS A 138 -4.01 -5.44 -13.88
CA HIS A 138 -4.25 -6.75 -13.24
C HIS A 138 -3.76 -6.88 -11.79
N ASP A 139 -3.55 -5.77 -11.10
CA ASP A 139 -3.17 -5.74 -9.68
C ASP A 139 -4.38 -5.89 -8.74
N GLU A 140 -4.14 -6.43 -7.56
CA GLU A 140 -5.09 -6.47 -6.45
C GLU A 140 -6.44 -7.15 -6.77
N ALA A 141 -6.47 -8.15 -7.64
CA ALA A 141 -7.70 -8.89 -7.98
C ALA A 141 -8.40 -9.51 -6.74
N LEU A 142 -7.63 -9.90 -5.72
CA LEU A 142 -8.19 -10.38 -4.44
C LEU A 142 -8.38 -9.27 -3.39
N THR A 143 -8.14 -8.01 -3.75
CA THR A 143 -8.47 -6.74 -3.05
C THR A 143 -7.85 -6.50 -1.67
N SER A 144 -7.12 -7.46 -1.11
CA SER A 144 -6.48 -7.32 0.20
C SER A 144 -5.17 -8.10 0.27
N TYR A 145 -4.18 -7.58 0.96
CA TYR A 145 -2.97 -8.32 1.30
C TYR A 145 -3.23 -9.36 2.42
N ASP A 146 -4.25 -9.16 3.28
CA ASP A 146 -4.61 -10.12 4.33
C ASP A 146 -5.48 -11.24 3.75
N PRO A 147 -4.99 -12.49 3.66
CA PRO A 147 -5.73 -13.57 3.03
C PRO A 147 -7.05 -13.91 3.72
N ARG A 148 -7.21 -13.55 5.00
CA ARG A 148 -8.43 -13.80 5.78
C ARG A 148 -9.59 -12.88 5.40
N SER A 149 -9.27 -11.74 4.78
CA SER A 149 -10.24 -10.72 4.37
C SER A 149 -10.60 -10.81 2.89
N ARG A 150 -10.02 -11.77 2.16
CA ARG A 150 -10.24 -11.95 0.71
C ARG A 150 -11.52 -12.71 0.43
N THR A 151 -12.16 -12.33 -0.67
CA THR A 151 -13.37 -12.98 -1.18
C THR A 151 -13.02 -13.84 -2.39
N PRO A 152 -13.44 -15.13 -2.44
CA PRO A 152 -13.24 -15.95 -3.63
C PRO A 152 -13.90 -15.36 -4.88
N LEU A 153 -13.15 -15.37 -5.98
CA LEU A 153 -13.59 -15.00 -7.32
C LEU A 153 -14.48 -16.09 -7.92
N LEU A 154 -15.02 -15.81 -9.12
CA LEU A 154 -15.79 -16.75 -9.95
C LEU A 154 -17.07 -17.25 -9.26
N ARG A 155 -17.96 -16.36 -8.85
CA ARG A 155 -19.26 -16.69 -8.26
C ARG A 155 -20.38 -16.76 -9.29
N CYS A 156 -20.20 -16.22 -10.49
CA CYS A 156 -21.22 -16.28 -11.54
C CYS A 156 -21.45 -17.72 -12.04
N PRO A 157 -22.66 -18.04 -12.54
CA PRO A 157 -22.99 -19.39 -13.00
C PRO A 157 -22.03 -19.97 -14.06
N SER A 158 -21.49 -19.12 -14.93
CA SER A 158 -20.58 -19.49 -16.02
C SER A 158 -19.14 -19.76 -15.56
N CYS A 159 -18.74 -19.25 -14.38
CA CYS A 159 -17.36 -19.33 -13.89
C CYS A 159 -17.19 -20.21 -12.65
N LYS A 160 -18.25 -20.44 -11.84
CA LYS A 160 -18.16 -21.10 -10.52
C LYS A 160 -17.50 -22.47 -10.42
N ASN A 161 -17.43 -23.20 -11.54
CA ASN A 161 -16.78 -24.52 -11.59
C ASN A 161 -15.36 -24.47 -12.19
N LYS A 162 -14.89 -23.28 -12.59
CA LYS A 162 -13.55 -23.09 -13.15
C LYS A 162 -12.56 -22.81 -12.02
N LYS A 163 -11.28 -23.03 -12.31
CA LYS A 163 -10.19 -22.66 -11.39
C LYS A 163 -9.82 -21.19 -11.62
N ALA A 164 -9.89 -20.36 -10.60
CA ALA A 164 -9.63 -18.92 -10.68
C ALA A 164 -8.29 -18.57 -11.35
N TYR A 165 -7.18 -19.21 -10.95
CA TYR A 165 -5.88 -18.99 -11.59
C TYR A 165 -5.83 -19.34 -13.09
N LYS A 166 -6.66 -20.29 -13.55
CA LYS A 166 -6.77 -20.59 -14.99
C LYS A 166 -7.56 -19.50 -15.71
N VAL A 167 -8.66 -19.04 -15.12
CA VAL A 167 -9.45 -17.94 -15.71
C VAL A 167 -8.62 -16.66 -15.79
N PHE A 168 -7.87 -16.34 -14.74
CA PHE A 168 -6.93 -15.22 -14.71
C PHE A 168 -5.86 -15.35 -15.81
N ALA A 169 -5.25 -16.54 -15.96
CA ALA A 169 -4.26 -16.77 -17.01
C ALA A 169 -4.83 -16.65 -18.43
N GLU A 170 -6.05 -17.15 -18.67
CA GLU A 170 -6.70 -17.06 -19.97
C GLU A 170 -7.09 -15.63 -20.33
N ASP A 171 -7.48 -14.80 -19.35
CA ASP A 171 -7.72 -13.37 -19.57
C ASP A 171 -6.45 -12.66 -20.03
N ILE A 172 -5.35 -12.82 -19.29
CA ILE A 172 -4.04 -12.25 -19.63
C ILE A 172 -3.59 -12.71 -21.03
N LYS A 173 -3.77 -13.99 -21.38
CA LYS A 173 -3.42 -14.52 -22.70
C LYS A 173 -4.24 -13.88 -23.82
N LYS A 174 -5.53 -13.63 -23.63
CA LYS A 174 -6.37 -12.97 -24.64
C LYS A 174 -5.88 -11.55 -24.91
N LEU A 175 -5.62 -10.79 -23.84
CA LEU A 175 -5.10 -9.42 -23.93
C LEU A 175 -3.70 -9.39 -24.55
N HIS A 176 -2.81 -10.30 -24.12
CA HIS A 176 -1.47 -10.48 -24.70
C HIS A 176 -1.53 -10.82 -26.19
N ALA A 177 -2.38 -11.77 -26.60
CA ALA A 177 -2.53 -12.13 -28.01
C ALA A 177 -3.07 -10.96 -28.84
N TYR A 178 -3.98 -10.16 -28.29
CA TYR A 178 -4.52 -8.97 -28.93
C TYR A 178 -3.45 -7.91 -29.23
N LEU A 179 -2.60 -7.65 -28.24
CA LEU A 179 -1.46 -6.71 -28.34
C LEU A 179 -0.35 -7.26 -29.24
N SER A 180 -0.02 -8.55 -29.13
CA SER A 180 1.05 -9.20 -29.89
C SER A 180 0.78 -9.19 -31.39
N ARG A 181 -0.48 -9.36 -31.83
CA ARG A 181 -0.86 -9.23 -33.25
C ARG A 181 -0.56 -7.85 -33.84
N ARG A 182 -0.43 -6.83 -32.98
CA ARG A 182 -0.09 -5.44 -33.35
C ARG A 182 1.38 -5.10 -33.07
N ASN A 183 2.21 -6.10 -32.73
CA ASN A 183 3.61 -5.94 -32.33
C ASN A 183 3.80 -5.07 -31.07
N ILE A 184 2.81 -5.05 -30.17
CA ILE A 184 2.86 -4.33 -28.90
C ILE A 184 3.16 -5.34 -27.80
N ARG A 185 4.16 -5.05 -26.96
CA ARG A 185 4.51 -5.93 -25.83
C ARG A 185 3.66 -5.63 -24.61
N THR A 186 3.18 -6.68 -23.95
CA THR A 186 2.35 -6.55 -22.74
C THR A 186 3.20 -6.29 -21.50
N MET A 187 2.76 -5.34 -20.69
CA MET A 187 3.22 -5.11 -19.31
C MET A 187 2.08 -5.38 -18.32
N MET A 188 2.42 -5.86 -17.13
CA MET A 188 1.44 -6.18 -16.10
C MET A 188 2.05 -6.05 -14.71
N TRP A 189 1.25 -5.66 -13.71
CA TRP A 189 1.68 -5.75 -12.31
C TRP A 189 1.81 -7.23 -11.88
N ALA A 190 2.80 -7.54 -11.06
CA ALA A 190 3.18 -8.91 -10.75
C ALA A 190 2.44 -9.53 -9.55
N ASP A 191 1.73 -8.74 -8.75
CA ASP A 191 1.26 -9.14 -7.41
C ASP A 191 0.26 -10.31 -7.41
N GLY A 192 -0.60 -10.40 -8.43
CA GLY A 192 -1.48 -11.54 -8.64
C GLY A 192 -0.73 -12.85 -8.94
N LEU A 193 0.54 -12.78 -9.35
CA LEU A 193 1.41 -13.93 -9.62
C LEU A 193 2.28 -14.34 -8.41
N LEU A 194 2.20 -13.60 -7.31
CA LEU A 194 3.03 -13.78 -6.13
C LEU A 194 2.19 -14.23 -4.94
N ASP A 195 2.72 -15.17 -4.15
CA ASP A 195 2.05 -15.74 -2.98
C ASP A 195 3.00 -15.66 -1.78
N THR A 196 2.49 -15.20 -0.63
CA THR A 196 3.27 -15.11 0.60
C THR A 196 3.76 -16.48 1.08
N GLU A 197 3.07 -17.58 0.74
CA GLU A 197 3.53 -18.94 1.06
C GLU A 197 4.86 -19.28 0.36
N ASN A 198 5.14 -18.71 -0.82
CA ASN A 198 6.40 -18.92 -1.54
C ASN A 198 7.57 -18.08 -0.97
N PHE A 199 7.26 -17.09 -0.13
CA PHE A 199 8.20 -16.12 0.40
C PHE A 199 8.04 -15.97 1.93
N SER A 200 7.62 -17.03 2.61
CA SER A 200 7.27 -17.03 4.03
C SER A 200 8.42 -16.59 4.95
N GLU A 201 9.66 -16.78 4.52
CA GLU A 201 10.87 -16.29 5.21
C GLU A 201 11.18 -14.80 4.95
N ALA A 202 10.51 -14.18 3.98
CA ALA A 202 10.73 -12.80 3.53
C ALA A 202 9.51 -11.92 3.89
N SER A 203 9.43 -11.48 5.16
CA SER A 203 8.39 -10.59 5.70
C SER A 203 8.10 -9.36 4.84
N PHE A 204 9.12 -8.87 4.15
CA PHE A 204 9.07 -7.64 3.35
C PHE A 204 8.31 -7.83 2.02
N CYS A 205 8.27 -9.06 1.49
CA CYS A 205 7.55 -9.38 0.24
C CYS A 205 6.02 -9.35 0.39
N GLN A 206 5.50 -9.24 1.62
CA GLN A 206 4.06 -9.35 1.89
C GLN A 206 3.24 -8.22 1.27
N SER A 207 3.82 -7.02 1.11
CA SER A 207 3.08 -5.89 0.57
C SER A 207 2.64 -6.08 -0.88
N GLY A 208 3.34 -6.89 -1.68
CA GLY A 208 3.04 -7.13 -3.11
C GLY A 208 2.62 -8.56 -3.46
N CYS A 209 2.18 -9.37 -2.49
CA CYS A 209 1.80 -10.78 -2.72
C CYS A 209 0.28 -11.00 -2.63
N TYR A 210 -0.42 -10.79 -3.73
CA TYR A 210 -1.89 -10.84 -3.80
C TYR A 210 -2.44 -12.13 -4.39
N GLY A 211 -1.59 -12.99 -4.95
CA GLY A 211 -1.97 -14.20 -5.67
C GLY A 211 -2.21 -15.46 -4.83
N GLY A 212 -2.15 -15.38 -3.49
CA GLY A 212 -2.34 -16.54 -2.61
C GLY A 212 -3.81 -16.96 -2.42
N LYS A 213 -4.14 -17.47 -1.22
CA LYS A 213 -5.52 -17.83 -0.84
C LYS A 213 -6.52 -16.69 -1.11
N PRO A 214 -7.81 -17.01 -1.38
CA PRO A 214 -8.37 -18.37 -1.52
C PRO A 214 -8.17 -18.98 -2.92
N ASP A 215 -7.89 -18.16 -3.93
CA ASP A 215 -7.98 -18.53 -5.35
C ASP A 215 -6.66 -18.98 -5.99
N TYR A 216 -5.53 -18.74 -5.30
CA TYR A 216 -4.19 -19.13 -5.72
C TYR A 216 -3.84 -18.66 -7.14
N LEU A 217 -4.18 -17.41 -7.47
CA LEU A 217 -3.87 -16.77 -8.75
C LEU A 217 -2.38 -16.85 -9.09
N SER A 218 -1.50 -16.95 -8.09
CA SER A 218 -0.05 -17.15 -8.23
C SER A 218 0.33 -18.32 -9.13
N ARG A 219 -0.52 -19.36 -9.20
CA ARG A 219 -0.33 -20.52 -10.08
C ARG A 219 -0.47 -20.20 -11.56
N ALA A 220 -1.04 -19.05 -11.92
CA ALA A 220 -1.13 -18.59 -13.31
C ALA A 220 0.25 -18.38 -13.93
N ILE A 221 1.29 -18.08 -13.13
CA ILE A 221 2.64 -17.76 -13.61
C ILE A 221 3.20 -18.80 -14.60
N ASP A 222 2.91 -20.08 -14.36
CA ASP A 222 3.44 -21.17 -15.20
C ASP A 222 2.71 -21.26 -16.55
N LEU A 223 1.53 -20.64 -16.69
CA LEU A 223 0.67 -20.67 -17.87
C LEU A 223 0.88 -19.49 -18.83
N LEU A 224 1.56 -18.42 -18.40
CA LEU A 224 1.61 -17.16 -19.15
C LEU A 224 2.72 -17.10 -20.22
N PRO A 225 2.53 -16.36 -21.33
CA PRO A 225 3.60 -16.05 -22.28
C PRO A 225 4.80 -15.38 -21.60
N ARG A 226 6.01 -15.87 -21.85
CA ARG A 226 7.25 -15.45 -21.13
C ARG A 226 7.78 -14.09 -21.59
N ASP A 227 7.26 -13.54 -22.68
CA ASP A 227 7.60 -12.24 -23.22
C ASP A 227 6.78 -11.09 -22.61
N ILE A 228 5.85 -11.37 -21.69
CA ILE A 228 5.22 -10.36 -20.84
C ILE A 228 6.28 -9.78 -19.89
N ILE A 229 6.31 -8.46 -19.75
CA ILE A 229 7.14 -7.79 -18.75
C ILE A 229 6.34 -7.62 -17.45
N LEU A 230 6.88 -8.14 -16.35
CA LEU A 230 6.24 -8.08 -15.04
C LEU A 230 6.80 -6.95 -14.19
N CYS A 231 5.92 -6.06 -13.74
CA CYS A 231 6.24 -4.94 -12.86
C CYS A 231 6.05 -5.38 -11.40
N ASP A 232 7.16 -5.62 -10.70
CA ASP A 232 7.18 -6.13 -9.32
C ASP A 232 7.23 -4.98 -8.33
N TRP A 233 6.08 -4.64 -7.75
CA TRP A 233 5.99 -3.53 -6.80
C TRP A 233 6.27 -3.99 -5.37
N HIS A 234 7.10 -3.21 -4.68
CA HIS A 234 7.56 -3.52 -3.33
C HIS A 234 7.77 -2.23 -2.54
N TYR A 235 6.98 -2.03 -1.48
CA TYR A 235 6.93 -0.75 -0.75
C TYR A 235 7.59 -0.80 0.61
N GLU A 236 8.03 -1.98 1.04
CA GLU A 236 8.84 -2.12 2.24
C GLU A 236 10.33 -1.92 1.94
N PRO A 237 11.09 -1.27 2.83
CA PRO A 237 12.54 -1.18 2.71
C PRO A 237 13.19 -2.57 2.74
N ALA A 238 13.85 -2.97 1.66
CA ALA A 238 14.55 -4.24 1.56
C ALA A 238 15.91 -4.09 0.86
N LYS A 239 16.90 -4.90 1.27
CA LYS A 239 18.19 -5.02 0.55
C LYS A 239 18.12 -6.02 -0.59
N GLU A 240 17.15 -6.92 -0.52
CA GLU A 240 16.98 -8.06 -1.41
C GLU A 240 15.54 -8.07 -1.93
N PHE A 241 15.38 -8.44 -3.18
CA PHE A 241 14.08 -8.49 -3.86
C PHE A 241 13.87 -9.91 -4.44
N PRO A 242 13.55 -10.90 -3.58
CA PRO A 242 13.46 -12.29 -3.98
C PRO A 242 12.26 -12.56 -4.89
N THR A 243 11.19 -11.77 -4.81
CA THR A 243 10.05 -11.79 -5.75
C THR A 243 10.52 -11.47 -7.17
N THR A 244 11.29 -10.40 -7.34
CA THR A 244 11.89 -10.01 -8.63
C THR A 244 12.74 -11.15 -9.19
N LEU A 245 13.61 -11.75 -8.36
CA LEU A 245 14.45 -12.87 -8.79
C LEU A 245 13.61 -14.13 -9.12
N TYR A 246 12.55 -14.41 -8.37
CA TYR A 246 11.64 -15.52 -8.63
C TYR A 246 10.96 -15.39 -9.99
N LEU A 247 10.43 -14.20 -10.31
CA LEU A 247 9.80 -13.92 -11.61
C LEU A 247 10.79 -14.11 -12.77
N GLN A 248 12.03 -13.66 -12.59
CA GLN A 248 13.09 -13.88 -13.58
C GLN A 248 13.46 -15.36 -13.76
N LYS A 249 13.54 -16.12 -12.66
CA LYS A 249 13.76 -17.58 -12.69
C LYS A 249 12.62 -18.33 -13.39
N LYS A 250 11.39 -17.82 -13.30
CA LYS A 250 10.23 -18.31 -14.07
C LYS A 250 10.27 -17.93 -15.55
N GLY A 251 11.23 -17.12 -15.95
CA GLY A 251 11.52 -16.80 -17.34
C GLY A 251 11.05 -15.42 -17.80
N PHE A 252 10.49 -14.60 -16.91
CA PHE A 252 9.95 -13.29 -17.28
C PHE A 252 11.01 -12.19 -17.25
N GLU A 253 10.86 -11.21 -18.15
CA GLU A 253 11.52 -9.92 -18.01
C GLU A 253 10.79 -9.11 -16.91
N THR A 254 11.53 -8.37 -16.10
CA THR A 254 10.96 -7.67 -14.93
C THR A 254 11.38 -6.21 -14.86
N LEU A 255 10.49 -5.37 -14.33
CA LEU A 255 10.80 -4.05 -13.79
C LEU A 255 10.54 -4.04 -12.29
N GLY A 256 11.45 -3.47 -11.51
CA GLY A 256 11.11 -3.16 -10.11
C GLY A 256 10.24 -1.92 -10.04
N ALA A 257 9.23 -1.94 -9.17
CA ALA A 257 8.30 -0.84 -9.00
C ALA A 257 8.28 -0.34 -7.54
N PRO A 258 9.37 0.27 -7.05
CA PRO A 258 9.40 0.82 -5.70
C PRO A 258 8.56 2.10 -5.58
N ASN A 259 8.01 2.33 -4.40
CA ASN A 259 7.41 3.62 -4.02
C ASN A 259 8.38 4.40 -3.13
N PHE A 260 8.28 5.73 -3.16
CA PHE A 260 9.06 6.66 -2.36
C PHE A 260 10.58 6.58 -2.56
N GLU A 261 11.26 7.57 -1.96
CA GLU A 261 12.69 7.84 -2.10
C GLU A 261 13.56 6.66 -1.60
N VAL A 262 13.23 6.12 -0.41
CA VAL A 262 14.07 5.13 0.28
C VAL A 262 14.07 3.80 -0.49
N ASN A 263 12.91 3.31 -0.91
CA ASN A 263 12.84 2.03 -1.61
C ASN A 263 13.46 2.13 -3.00
N SER A 264 13.38 3.29 -3.65
CA SER A 264 14.04 3.52 -4.93
C SER A 264 15.56 3.54 -4.81
N PHE A 265 16.10 4.15 -3.75
CA PHE A 265 17.52 4.05 -3.43
C PHE A 265 17.94 2.59 -3.17
N LEU A 266 17.18 1.86 -2.37
CA LEU A 266 17.50 0.47 -2.05
C LEU A 266 17.40 -0.45 -3.28
N PHE A 267 16.34 -0.30 -4.08
CA PHE A 267 16.14 -1.07 -5.30
C PHE A 267 17.22 -0.79 -6.34
N THR A 268 17.59 0.48 -6.56
CA THR A 268 18.66 0.82 -7.51
C THR A 268 20.02 0.27 -7.09
N ASN A 269 20.31 0.22 -5.78
CA ASN A 269 21.50 -0.45 -5.26
C ASN A 269 21.48 -1.96 -5.48
N TYR A 270 20.35 -2.61 -5.18
CA TYR A 270 20.15 -4.03 -5.47
C TYR A 270 20.31 -4.33 -6.97
N ALA A 271 19.63 -3.56 -7.81
CA ALA A 271 19.64 -3.71 -9.26
C ALA A 271 21.04 -3.51 -9.86
N HIS A 272 21.83 -2.59 -9.29
CA HIS A 272 23.22 -2.38 -9.69
C HIS A 272 24.11 -3.57 -9.28
N ALA A 273 23.96 -4.07 -8.05
CA ALA A 273 24.78 -5.15 -7.51
C ALA A 273 24.42 -6.54 -8.08
N LYS A 274 23.14 -6.78 -8.38
CA LYS A 274 22.59 -8.08 -8.79
C LYS A 274 21.91 -8.03 -10.14
N ARG A 275 22.43 -7.21 -11.05
CA ARG A 275 21.86 -7.02 -12.38
C ARG A 275 21.76 -8.37 -13.11
N THR A 276 20.61 -8.64 -13.69
CA THR A 276 20.40 -9.77 -14.59
C THR A 276 20.00 -9.25 -15.97
N GLU A 277 20.13 -10.09 -17.00
CA GLU A 277 19.63 -9.74 -18.32
C GLU A 277 18.11 -9.55 -18.33
N LYS A 278 17.38 -10.25 -17.46
CA LYS A 278 15.92 -10.16 -17.36
C LYS A 278 15.45 -8.94 -16.55
N LEU A 279 16.32 -8.28 -15.78
CA LEU A 279 16.00 -7.03 -15.11
C LEU A 279 16.12 -5.85 -16.09
N LYS A 280 14.97 -5.37 -16.59
CA LYS A 280 14.91 -4.33 -17.63
C LYS A 280 14.94 -2.90 -17.13
N GLY A 281 14.93 -2.71 -15.81
CA GLY A 281 15.01 -1.39 -15.19
C GLY A 281 14.02 -1.25 -14.05
N MET A 282 13.46 -0.05 -13.93
CA MET A 282 12.60 0.34 -12.82
C MET A 282 11.44 1.18 -13.33
N LEU A 283 10.25 0.98 -12.75
CA LEU A 283 9.08 1.82 -12.91
C LEU A 283 8.66 2.36 -11.53
N ALA A 284 9.29 3.44 -11.07
CA ALA A 284 8.98 3.97 -9.73
C ALA A 284 7.54 4.46 -9.65
N THR A 285 6.83 4.13 -8.58
CA THR A 285 5.40 4.40 -8.42
C THR A 285 5.14 5.58 -7.49
N SER A 286 4.15 6.40 -7.83
CA SER A 286 3.63 7.44 -6.93
C SER A 286 2.15 7.30 -6.58
N TRP A 287 1.38 6.60 -7.43
CA TRP A 287 -0.10 6.55 -7.37
C TRP A 287 -0.77 7.93 -7.35
N CYS A 288 0.01 8.97 -7.66
CA CYS A 288 -0.41 10.35 -7.53
C CYS A 288 -0.99 10.84 -8.85
N HIS A 289 -2.10 11.55 -8.72
CA HIS A 289 -2.80 12.16 -9.84
C HIS A 289 -2.02 13.33 -10.43
N LEU A 290 -1.98 13.44 -11.76
CA LEU A 290 -1.30 14.52 -12.49
C LEU A 290 -2.08 15.84 -12.44
N ASN A 291 -2.05 16.54 -11.30
CA ASN A 291 -2.65 17.87 -11.16
C ASN A 291 -1.69 18.89 -10.54
N LYS A 292 -2.11 20.17 -10.55
CA LYS A 292 -1.37 21.29 -9.98
C LYS A 292 -1.02 21.11 -8.50
N HIS A 293 -1.89 20.45 -7.73
CA HIS A 293 -1.68 20.23 -6.29
C HIS A 293 -0.54 19.25 -6.02
N ASN A 294 -0.45 18.21 -6.84
CA ASN A 294 0.58 17.18 -6.73
C ASN A 294 1.88 17.54 -7.47
N PHE A 295 1.87 18.56 -8.35
CA PHE A 295 3.01 18.91 -9.19
C PHE A 295 4.34 18.99 -8.44
N ARG A 296 4.40 19.73 -7.33
CA ARG A 296 5.65 19.88 -6.55
C ARG A 296 6.12 18.55 -5.97
N TYR A 297 5.19 17.72 -5.50
CA TYR A 297 5.48 16.42 -4.93
C TYR A 297 6.00 15.45 -6.01
N LEU A 298 5.27 15.32 -7.12
CA LEU A 298 5.64 14.50 -8.27
C LEU A 298 7.01 14.89 -8.85
N LYS A 299 7.24 16.19 -9.07
CA LYS A 299 8.53 16.71 -9.55
C LYS A 299 9.68 16.33 -8.62
N ASN A 300 9.48 16.42 -7.31
CA ASN A 300 10.51 16.06 -6.33
C ASN A 300 10.83 14.56 -6.40
N LEU A 301 9.79 13.71 -6.39
CA LEU A 301 9.95 12.27 -6.54
C LEU A 301 10.71 11.94 -7.83
N ILE A 302 10.23 12.42 -8.98
CA ILE A 302 10.87 12.20 -10.29
C ILE A 302 12.35 12.57 -10.26
N THR A 303 12.67 13.75 -9.72
CA THR A 303 14.06 14.22 -9.61
C THR A 303 14.91 13.26 -8.78
N GLN A 304 14.38 12.75 -7.67
CA GLN A 304 15.09 11.84 -6.78
C GLN A 304 15.23 10.44 -7.36
N HIS A 305 14.17 9.89 -7.96
CA HIS A 305 14.21 8.60 -8.64
C HIS A 305 15.23 8.64 -9.79
N GLY A 306 15.20 9.70 -10.60
CA GLY A 306 16.19 9.92 -11.66
C GLY A 306 17.61 10.02 -11.11
N PHE A 307 17.81 10.72 -9.98
CA PHE A 307 19.12 10.77 -9.33
C PHE A 307 19.60 9.38 -8.91
N PHE A 308 18.80 8.60 -8.17
CA PHE A 308 19.20 7.28 -7.67
C PHE A 308 19.45 6.30 -8.80
N PHE A 309 18.62 6.32 -9.84
CA PHE A 309 18.80 5.47 -11.01
C PHE A 309 20.14 5.76 -11.70
N ASN A 310 20.44 7.05 -11.92
CA ASN A 310 21.65 7.47 -12.62
C ASN A 310 22.91 7.42 -11.72
N ASN A 311 22.74 7.28 -10.40
CA ASN A 311 23.83 7.28 -9.43
C ASN A 311 23.63 6.20 -8.34
N PRO A 312 23.63 4.89 -8.67
CA PRO A 312 23.50 3.83 -7.67
C PRO A 312 24.56 3.97 -6.57
N GLY A 313 24.16 3.76 -5.32
CA GLY A 313 24.99 3.85 -4.13
C GLY A 313 25.25 5.28 -3.64
N ARG A 314 24.91 6.31 -4.42
CA ARG A 314 25.09 7.71 -4.01
C ARG A 314 23.84 8.27 -3.35
N ILE A 315 24.05 9.11 -2.34
CA ILE A 315 22.98 9.85 -1.67
C ILE A 315 23.17 11.34 -1.99
N PRO A 316 22.12 12.09 -2.40
CA PRO A 316 22.24 13.52 -2.70
C PRO A 316 22.76 14.33 -1.50
N GLU A 317 23.72 15.24 -1.73
CA GLU A 317 24.36 16.05 -0.67
C GLU A 317 23.39 16.94 0.12
N LYS A 318 22.29 17.38 -0.51
CA LYS A 318 21.21 18.13 0.13
C LYS A 318 19.93 17.30 0.14
N ASN A 319 19.68 16.47 1.17
CA ASN A 319 18.32 15.98 1.36
C ASN A 319 17.95 15.48 2.77
N ARG A 320 16.68 15.70 3.16
CA ARG A 320 16.02 15.07 4.32
C ARG A 320 16.12 13.54 4.29
N VAL A 321 16.29 12.95 3.11
CA VAL A 321 16.56 11.53 2.88
C VAL A 321 17.82 11.06 3.60
N LEU A 322 18.90 11.86 3.63
CA LEU A 322 20.09 11.54 4.44
C LEU A 322 19.76 11.43 5.93
N LYS A 323 18.85 12.25 6.47
CA LYS A 323 18.42 12.13 7.89
C LYS A 323 17.58 10.86 8.11
N LYS A 324 16.66 10.53 7.20
CA LYS A 324 15.87 9.27 7.26
C LYS A 324 16.77 8.03 7.12
N ILE A 325 17.63 7.99 6.11
CA ILE A 325 18.59 6.89 5.88
C ILE A 325 19.64 6.80 7.01
N LYS A 326 20.17 7.93 7.52
CA LYS A 326 21.10 7.94 8.66
C LYS A 326 20.43 7.47 9.97
N GLY A 327 19.15 7.79 10.18
CA GLY A 327 18.35 7.25 11.30
C GLY A 327 18.05 5.76 11.14
N MET A 328 18.07 5.24 9.91
CA MET A 328 17.96 3.82 9.56
C MET A 328 19.32 3.11 9.46
N LYS A 329 20.43 3.69 9.93
CA LYS A 329 21.76 3.04 9.85
C LYS A 329 21.80 1.65 10.50
N ASN A 330 21.03 1.44 11.56
CA ASN A 330 20.92 0.14 12.24
C ASN A 330 20.13 -0.91 11.42
N ILE A 331 19.33 -0.48 10.45
CA ILE A 331 18.60 -1.32 9.50
C ILE A 331 19.58 -1.70 8.35
N ILE A 332 20.42 -0.78 7.90
CA ILE A 332 21.22 -1.02 6.69
C ILE A 332 22.56 -1.74 6.97
N GLN A 333 23.11 -1.75 8.19
CA GLN A 333 24.49 -2.26 8.43
C GLN A 333 24.61 -3.70 8.94
N GLU A 334 23.65 -4.24 9.68
CA GLU A 334 23.77 -5.62 10.16
C GLU A 334 22.85 -6.53 9.34
N GLY A 335 23.35 -7.67 8.88
CA GLY A 335 22.52 -8.78 8.39
C GLY A 335 21.70 -9.43 9.51
N SER A 336 21.20 -8.63 10.47
CA SER A 336 20.55 -9.05 11.71
C SER A 336 19.13 -8.47 11.81
N PHE A 337 18.33 -8.58 10.75
CA PHE A 337 16.88 -8.42 10.93
C PHE A 337 16.34 -9.71 11.53
N ARG A 338 16.46 -9.81 12.85
CA ARG A 338 15.85 -10.85 13.68
C ARG A 338 14.40 -11.08 13.22
N LYS A 339 14.14 -12.32 12.82
CA LYS A 339 12.93 -13.10 13.11
C LYS A 339 11.68 -12.24 13.35
N ILE A 340 10.74 -12.30 12.41
CA ILE A 340 9.34 -12.36 12.83
C ILE A 340 9.31 -13.42 13.93
N TYR A 341 8.89 -13.02 15.13
CA TYR A 341 8.79 -13.96 16.23
C TYR A 341 7.87 -15.11 15.81
N ASP A 342 8.46 -16.25 15.47
CA ASP A 342 7.90 -17.52 15.92
C ASP A 342 7.80 -17.39 17.43
N PHE A 343 6.58 -17.17 17.92
CA PHE A 343 6.31 -17.38 19.33
C PHE A 343 6.36 -18.89 19.58
N LYS A 344 7.58 -19.40 19.82
CA LYS A 344 7.76 -20.50 20.76
C LYS A 344 8.06 -19.87 22.12
N ILE A 345 7.08 -20.02 23.02
CA ILE A 345 7.26 -19.84 24.45
C ILE A 345 8.37 -20.80 24.86
N ASP A 346 9.45 -20.29 25.45
CA ASP A 346 10.19 -21.00 26.49
C ASP A 346 11.19 -20.05 27.18
N GLY A 347 11.05 -19.95 28.50
CA GLY A 347 12.13 -19.90 29.50
C GLY A 347 13.19 -18.79 29.46
N GLU A 348 13.07 -17.90 30.45
CA GLU A 348 14.14 -17.45 31.37
C GLU A 348 15.40 -16.70 30.84
N GLY A 349 15.44 -15.38 31.15
CA GLY A 349 16.55 -14.62 31.78
C GLY A 349 18.01 -14.65 31.23
N ILE A 350 18.89 -13.65 31.35
CA ILE A 350 18.93 -12.30 31.94
C ILE A 350 20.19 -11.62 31.31
N TYR A 351 19.97 -10.47 30.62
CA TYR A 351 20.82 -9.26 30.39
C TYR A 351 22.27 -9.36 29.85
N ASN A 352 22.74 -8.49 28.92
CA ASN A 352 22.92 -7.04 29.12
C ASN A 352 23.17 -6.28 27.79
N SER A 353 22.55 -5.10 27.62
CA SER A 353 23.13 -3.85 27.04
C SER A 353 22.03 -2.77 26.86
N SER A 354 21.90 -1.86 27.83
CA SER A 354 21.65 -0.40 27.62
C SER A 354 20.72 0.13 26.48
N GLY A 355 19.41 -0.08 26.33
CA GLY A 355 18.40 -0.80 27.11
C GLY A 355 17.21 0.07 27.57
N TRP A 356 16.31 0.56 26.68
CA TRP A 356 14.88 0.84 27.02
C TRP A 356 13.98 0.09 26.06
N ARG A 357 13.25 -0.86 26.64
CA ARG A 357 12.38 -1.88 26.08
C ARG A 357 11.02 -1.77 26.77
N ASP A 358 10.04 -2.38 26.12
CA ASP A 358 8.76 -2.86 26.65
C ASP A 358 7.72 -1.78 27.03
N LEU A 359 6.79 -1.53 26.10
CA LEU A 359 5.37 -1.68 26.42
C LEU A 359 4.87 -2.86 25.59
N ARG A 360 4.54 -3.97 26.25
CA ARG A 360 3.85 -5.08 25.60
C ARG A 360 2.36 -4.84 25.74
N PHE A 361 1.65 -4.86 24.63
CA PHE A 361 0.21 -5.01 24.62
C PHE A 361 -0.10 -6.51 24.65
N MET A 362 -0.70 -6.99 25.74
CA MET A 362 -1.40 -8.27 25.71
C MET A 362 -2.89 -8.00 25.73
N GLU A 363 -3.56 -8.33 24.63
CA GLU A 363 -5.02 -8.46 24.62
C GLU A 363 -5.37 -9.82 25.22
N TRP A 364 -6.18 -9.82 26.28
CA TRP A 364 -6.81 -11.05 26.77
C TRP A 364 -8.25 -11.10 26.26
N PRO A 365 -8.68 -12.19 25.61
CA PRO A 365 -10.09 -12.41 25.38
C PRO A 365 -10.74 -12.77 26.72
N VAL A 366 -11.72 -11.98 27.15
CA VAL A 366 -12.66 -12.40 28.20
C VAL A 366 -13.93 -12.80 27.48
N SER A 367 -14.24 -14.11 27.52
CA SER A 367 -15.46 -14.67 26.96
C SER A 367 -16.69 -14.17 27.72
N ALA A 368 -17.70 -13.72 26.99
CA ALA A 368 -19.10 -14.01 27.28
C ALA A 368 -19.94 -13.78 26.01
N ASP A 369 -20.61 -14.85 25.56
CA ASP A 369 -21.73 -14.91 24.61
C ASP A 369 -21.46 -14.79 23.09
N PRO A 370 -21.74 -15.83 22.26
CA PRO A 370 -21.42 -15.87 20.84
C PRO A 370 -22.65 -15.54 19.97
N MET A 371 -22.94 -14.26 19.72
CA MET A 371 -23.91 -13.90 18.66
C MET A 371 -23.65 -12.56 17.96
N THR A 372 -22.57 -11.83 18.28
CA THR A 372 -22.17 -10.66 17.49
C THR A 372 -20.67 -10.42 17.72
N PRO A 373 -19.81 -10.38 16.68
CA PRO A 373 -18.43 -9.95 16.88
C PRO A 373 -18.46 -8.46 17.29
N PRO A 374 -17.85 -8.07 18.43
CA PRO A 374 -17.71 -6.67 18.74
C PRO A 374 -16.81 -6.02 17.68
N ARG A 375 -17.33 -5.02 16.95
CA ARG A 375 -16.49 -4.13 16.14
C ARG A 375 -15.66 -3.28 17.10
N TYR A 376 -14.33 -3.47 17.08
CA TYR A 376 -13.39 -2.77 17.94
C TYR A 376 -12.96 -1.42 17.33
N PRO A 377 -12.64 -0.41 18.16
CA PRO A 377 -12.09 0.87 17.70
C PRO A 377 -10.69 0.75 17.06
N SER A 378 -10.39 1.70 16.16
CA SER A 378 -9.31 1.68 15.14
C SER A 378 -7.89 1.85 15.69
N SER A 379 -7.69 2.60 16.77
CA SER A 379 -6.35 2.87 17.31
C SER A 379 -6.37 3.58 18.68
N LEU A 380 -5.34 3.32 19.49
CA LEU A 380 -4.99 4.09 20.68
C LEU A 380 -3.50 4.44 20.59
N GLU A 381 -3.14 5.72 20.57
CA GLU A 381 -1.74 6.17 20.61
C GLU A 381 -1.41 6.67 22.02
N ILE A 382 -0.35 6.15 22.64
CA ILE A 382 0.12 6.59 23.96
C ILE A 382 1.57 7.05 23.84
N LYS A 383 1.86 8.29 24.23
CA LYS A 383 3.21 8.87 24.22
C LYS A 383 3.69 9.13 25.64
N ALA A 384 4.84 8.54 26.00
CA ALA A 384 5.57 8.93 27.19
C ALA A 384 6.40 10.17 26.87
N LEU A 385 6.06 11.30 27.49
CA LEU A 385 6.74 12.57 27.30
C LEU A 385 7.98 12.65 28.18
N ARG A 386 8.93 13.47 27.72
CA ARG A 386 10.26 13.63 28.34
C ARG A 386 10.21 13.98 29.84
N HIS A 387 9.08 14.54 30.32
CA HIS A 387 8.87 15.01 31.68
C HIS A 387 8.05 14.11 32.61
N GLY A 388 8.00 12.80 32.36
CA GLY A 388 7.26 11.86 33.21
C GLY A 388 5.74 11.90 33.03
N TYR A 389 5.27 12.44 31.89
CA TYR A 389 3.84 12.52 31.56
C TYR A 389 3.44 11.47 30.53
N ILE A 390 2.21 10.95 30.64
CA ILE A 390 1.59 10.09 29.64
C ILE A 390 0.51 10.89 28.92
N ASP A 391 0.63 10.99 27.60
CA ASP A 391 -0.36 11.58 26.70
C ASP A 391 -1.05 10.46 25.92
N TYR A 392 -2.36 10.57 25.67
CA TYR A 392 -3.14 9.54 24.99
C TYR A 392 -4.20 10.11 24.06
N ASP A 393 -4.45 9.39 22.96
CA ASP A 393 -5.49 9.70 21.99
C ASP A 393 -6.30 8.44 21.66
N PHE A 394 -7.64 8.53 21.79
CA PHE A 394 -8.57 7.41 21.67
C PHE A 394 -9.65 7.71 20.62
N ASP A 395 -9.80 6.82 19.64
CA ASP A 395 -10.87 6.82 18.64
C ASP A 395 -11.96 5.80 19.07
N ALA A 396 -13.22 6.23 19.15
CA ALA A 396 -14.33 5.41 19.65
C ALA A 396 -15.00 4.50 18.58
N GLY A 397 -14.69 4.68 17.28
CA GLY A 397 -15.31 3.93 16.18
C GLY A 397 -16.78 4.30 15.88
N LYS A 398 -17.32 3.79 14.75
CA LYS A 398 -18.67 4.14 14.23
C LYS A 398 -19.84 3.72 15.11
N ASP A 399 -20.86 4.60 15.16
CA ASP A 399 -22.24 4.36 15.59
C ASP A 399 -22.47 3.96 17.06
N LYS A 400 -21.89 4.68 18.02
CA LYS A 400 -22.27 4.56 19.45
C LYS A 400 -22.45 5.91 20.14
N LEU A 401 -23.63 6.13 20.74
CA LEU A 401 -23.98 7.32 21.52
C LEU A 401 -23.66 7.06 23.01
N PHE A 402 -22.62 7.70 23.54
CA PHE A 402 -22.27 7.65 24.96
C PHE A 402 -22.53 9.00 25.64
N GLU A 403 -22.98 8.98 26.89
CA GLU A 403 -23.27 10.20 27.67
C GLU A 403 -22.00 10.77 28.31
N SER A 404 -21.12 9.88 28.77
CA SER A 404 -19.77 10.22 29.17
C SER A 404 -18.82 9.05 28.91
N VAL A 405 -17.56 9.38 28.60
CA VAL A 405 -16.48 8.41 28.56
C VAL A 405 -15.50 8.78 29.67
N SER A 406 -15.18 7.81 30.51
CA SER A 406 -14.24 8.01 31.62
C SER A 406 -13.07 7.05 31.53
N ILE A 407 -11.88 7.57 31.78
CA ILE A 407 -10.65 6.78 31.78
C ILE A 407 -10.18 6.69 33.22
N LYS A 408 -10.07 5.44 33.69
CA LYS A 408 -9.57 5.13 35.03
C LYS A 408 -8.22 4.45 34.91
N VAL A 409 -7.21 5.07 35.49
CA VAL A 409 -5.85 4.52 35.53
C VAL A 409 -5.63 3.89 36.91
N TRP A 410 -5.38 2.58 36.90
CA TRP A 410 -5.10 1.81 38.09
C TRP A 410 -3.63 1.41 38.10
N MET A 411 -2.97 1.58 39.25
CA MET A 411 -1.63 1.05 39.45
C MET A 411 -1.69 -0.04 40.51
N LYS A 412 -1.19 -1.22 40.16
CA LYS A 412 -1.12 -2.34 41.10
C LYS A 412 0.32 -2.49 41.57
N CYS A 413 0.55 -2.16 42.84
CA CYS A 413 1.81 -2.43 43.52
C CYS A 413 1.66 -3.68 44.40
N PRO A 414 2.75 -4.41 44.72
CA PRO A 414 2.66 -5.51 45.67
C PRO A 414 2.07 -5.03 47.00
N GLY A 415 0.91 -5.55 47.38
CA GLY A 415 0.24 -5.27 48.67
C GLY A 415 -0.72 -4.08 48.73
N LYS A 416 -0.81 -3.20 47.71
CA LYS A 416 -1.81 -2.10 47.65
C LYS A 416 -2.24 -1.78 46.22
N SER A 417 -3.53 -1.48 46.04
CA SER A 417 -4.07 -0.96 44.77
C SER A 417 -4.53 0.48 45.01
N PHE A 418 -4.08 1.41 44.17
CA PHE A 418 -4.48 2.82 44.24
C PHE A 418 -5.20 3.22 42.96
N ILE A 419 -6.28 3.99 43.09
CA ILE A 419 -6.87 4.75 41.98
C ILE A 419 -6.05 6.03 41.89
N ILE A 420 -5.37 6.24 40.76
CA ILE A 420 -4.50 7.41 40.63
C ILE A 420 -5.30 8.61 40.09
N PHE A 421 -6.21 8.45 39.12
CA PHE A 421 -7.07 9.54 38.62
C PHE A 421 -8.33 9.02 37.91
N ARG A 422 -9.39 9.86 37.87
CA ARG A 422 -10.58 9.75 37.00
C ARG A 422 -10.65 11.01 36.14
N THR A 423 -10.54 10.89 34.81
CA THR A 423 -10.94 11.97 33.90
C THR A 423 -12.29 11.59 33.31
N ALA A 424 -13.22 12.54 33.26
CA ALA A 424 -14.52 12.38 32.61
C ALA A 424 -14.61 13.48 31.56
N ALA A 425 -14.77 13.10 30.30
CA ALA A 425 -15.23 14.04 29.28
C ALA A 425 -16.76 14.02 29.32
N SER A 426 -17.37 15.04 29.91
CA SER A 426 -18.81 15.31 29.79
C SER A 426 -18.99 16.48 28.82
N SER A 427 -19.32 16.19 27.57
CA SER A 427 -19.88 17.22 26.69
C SER A 427 -21.39 17.11 26.78
N GLU A 428 -22.01 17.94 27.62
CA GLU A 428 -23.44 18.20 27.46
C GLU A 428 -23.65 18.67 26.01
N ASN A 429 -24.30 17.82 25.21
CA ASN A 429 -24.72 18.05 23.82
C ASN A 429 -23.64 18.04 22.71
N THR A 430 -22.82 16.99 22.62
CA THR A 430 -22.08 16.72 21.35
C THR A 430 -22.22 15.26 20.92
N VAL A 431 -22.66 15.05 19.68
CA VAL A 431 -22.64 13.73 19.02
C VAL A 431 -21.19 13.43 18.65
N ILE A 432 -20.62 12.39 19.28
CA ILE A 432 -19.29 11.88 18.93
C ILE A 432 -19.39 11.26 17.52
N SER A 433 -18.82 11.92 16.52
CA SER A 433 -18.77 11.46 15.13
C SER A 433 -17.32 11.25 14.66
N GLU A 434 -17.15 10.71 13.45
CA GLU A 434 -16.00 9.99 12.83
C GLU A 434 -14.56 10.54 13.01
N ASN A 435 -14.32 11.64 13.75
CA ASN A 435 -12.98 12.16 14.03
C ASN A 435 -12.87 12.83 15.41
N THR A 436 -13.64 12.38 16.40
CA THR A 436 -13.61 12.99 17.73
C THR A 436 -12.47 12.40 18.57
N SER A 437 -11.32 13.05 18.52
CA SER A 437 -10.18 12.84 19.42
C SER A 437 -10.53 13.36 20.83
N LEU A 438 -10.38 12.52 21.84
CA LEU A 438 -10.50 12.92 23.25
C LEU A 438 -9.10 13.01 23.87
N SER A 439 -8.54 14.22 23.94
CA SER A 439 -7.26 14.48 24.60
C SER A 439 -7.44 14.63 26.11
N GLY A 440 -6.72 13.84 26.91
CA GLY A 440 -6.72 13.92 28.38
C GLY A 440 -5.53 14.66 28.98
N SER A 441 -5.70 15.15 30.20
CA SER A 441 -4.71 15.91 30.98
C SER A 441 -3.40 15.17 31.23
N LYS A 442 -2.29 15.91 31.26
CA LYS A 442 -0.94 15.45 31.61
C LYS A 442 -0.88 14.86 33.03
N ILE A 443 -0.39 13.63 33.20
CA ILE A 443 -0.22 12.95 34.50
C ILE A 443 1.23 12.99 34.96
N ASP A 444 1.55 13.65 36.08
CA ASP A 444 2.91 13.68 36.62
C ASP A 444 3.25 12.37 37.35
N LEU A 445 4.25 11.64 36.87
CA LEU A 445 4.70 10.37 37.45
C LEU A 445 6.08 10.47 38.12
N SER A 446 6.56 11.69 38.38
CA SER A 446 7.91 11.95 38.91
C SER A 446 8.18 11.27 40.27
N GLU A 447 7.15 11.09 41.10
CA GLU A 447 7.26 10.39 42.40
C GLU A 447 7.36 8.86 42.30
N LEU A 448 7.13 8.28 41.11
CA LEU A 448 7.04 6.83 40.90
C LEU A 448 8.30 6.22 40.27
N ALA A 449 9.42 6.95 40.32
CA ALA A 449 10.69 6.54 39.75
C ALA A 449 11.29 5.31 40.47
N GLY A 450 11.78 4.35 39.69
CA GLY A 450 12.51 3.17 40.19
C GLY A 450 11.70 1.87 40.18
N GLY A 451 12.15 0.92 39.34
CA GLY A 451 11.61 -0.43 39.23
C GLY A 451 10.65 -0.65 38.04
N LYS A 452 10.52 -1.90 37.58
CA LYS A 452 9.45 -2.29 36.65
C LYS A 452 8.11 -2.21 37.39
N ARG A 453 7.09 -1.62 36.76
CA ARG A 453 5.74 -1.48 37.30
C ARG A 453 4.72 -1.88 36.25
N LYS A 454 3.60 -2.42 36.72
CA LYS A 454 2.44 -2.76 35.89
C LYS A 454 1.34 -1.73 36.11
N PHE A 455 0.92 -1.12 35.02
CA PHE A 455 -0.18 -0.18 34.95
C PHE A 455 -1.36 -0.87 34.28
N HIS A 456 -2.56 -0.64 34.79
CA HIS A 456 -3.78 -1.09 34.16
C HIS A 456 -4.60 0.14 33.77
N LEU A 457 -4.70 0.38 32.49
CA LEU A 457 -5.60 1.39 31.92
C LEU A 457 -6.95 0.73 31.71
N ARG A 458 -8.01 1.31 32.29
CA ARG A 458 -9.37 0.83 32.11
C ARG A 458 -10.22 1.94 31.49
N PHE A 459 -10.85 1.61 30.36
CA PHE A 459 -11.77 2.45 29.62
C PHE A 459 -13.21 2.04 29.96
N GLU A 460 -13.98 2.96 30.50
CA GLU A 460 -15.38 2.78 30.88
C GLU A 460 -16.20 3.87 30.21
N ALA A 461 -17.33 3.51 29.59
CA ALA A 461 -18.28 4.47 29.04
C ALA A 461 -19.66 4.25 29.65
N GLU A 462 -20.34 5.35 29.94
CA GLU A 462 -21.69 5.33 30.50
C GLU A 462 -22.70 5.57 29.37
N ASN A 463 -23.64 4.64 29.24
CA ASN A 463 -24.63 4.69 28.17
C ASN A 463 -25.77 5.67 28.52
N LYS A 464 -26.15 6.49 27.54
CA LYS A 464 -27.14 7.56 27.66
C LYS A 464 -28.56 7.06 27.96
N SER A 465 -28.91 5.85 27.54
CA SER A 465 -30.29 5.34 27.70
C SER A 465 -30.59 4.71 29.05
N ASP A 466 -29.58 4.15 29.75
CA ASP A 466 -29.79 3.36 30.97
C ASP A 466 -28.83 3.68 32.12
N LYS A 467 -27.91 4.64 31.93
CA LYS A 467 -26.87 5.04 32.90
C LYS A 467 -26.02 3.88 33.42
N LYS A 468 -25.95 2.76 32.67
CA LYS A 468 -25.07 1.65 33.03
C LYS A 468 -23.67 1.88 32.47
N THR A 469 -22.68 1.72 33.33
CA THR A 469 -21.27 1.75 32.94
C THR A 469 -20.91 0.47 32.19
N SER A 470 -20.64 0.62 30.90
CA SER A 470 -20.13 -0.44 30.05
C SER A 470 -18.60 -0.42 30.02
N PHE A 471 -17.99 -1.57 30.27
CA PHE A 471 -16.55 -1.74 30.11
C PHE A 471 -16.21 -1.81 28.62
N LEU A 472 -15.41 -0.84 28.14
CA LEU A 472 -15.02 -0.79 26.73
C LEU A 472 -13.75 -1.58 26.49
N ARG A 473 -12.72 -1.37 27.32
CA ARG A 473 -11.42 -2.03 27.15
C ARG A 473 -10.51 -1.90 28.37
N ARG A 474 -9.56 -2.82 28.49
CA ARG A 474 -8.44 -2.73 29.44
C ARG A 474 -7.14 -2.95 28.69
N PHE A 475 -6.16 -2.13 29.00
CA PHE A 475 -4.79 -2.34 28.57
C PHE A 475 -3.92 -2.55 29.81
N GLU A 476 -3.05 -3.55 29.74
CA GLU A 476 -1.97 -3.73 30.71
C GLU A 476 -0.68 -3.24 30.07
N LEU A 477 -0.03 -2.31 30.76
CA LEU A 477 1.23 -1.73 30.34
C LEU A 477 2.26 -2.08 31.40
N GLU A 478 3.30 -2.82 31.02
CA GLU A 478 4.42 -3.09 31.91
C GLU A 478 5.64 -2.35 31.39
N GLY A 479 6.15 -1.41 32.20
CA GLY A 479 7.27 -0.56 31.83
C GLY A 479 8.14 -0.22 33.04
N LYS A 480 9.33 0.31 32.79
CA LYS A 480 10.26 0.77 33.84
C LYS A 480 10.47 2.27 33.66
N ILE A 481 10.11 3.07 34.66
CA ILE A 481 10.30 4.53 34.61
C ILE A 481 11.76 4.81 34.95
N LYS A 482 12.49 5.46 34.02
CA LYS A 482 13.85 5.93 34.27
C LYS A 482 13.86 7.35 34.77
N GLN A 483 14.59 7.59 35.86
CA GLN A 483 15.13 8.92 36.16
C GLN A 483 16.37 9.16 35.29
N GLY A 484 16.42 10.30 34.61
CA GLY A 484 17.56 10.70 33.80
C GLY A 484 17.71 12.21 33.68
N GLY A 485 18.45 12.81 34.62
CA GLY A 485 19.32 13.98 34.41
C GLY A 485 18.66 15.32 34.06
N ASN A 486 18.33 16.09 35.11
CA ASN A 486 17.98 17.51 35.16
C ASN A 486 16.65 17.94 34.52
N LYS A 487 15.62 17.89 35.39
CA LYS A 487 14.25 18.42 35.31
C LYS A 487 13.29 17.61 34.44
N CYS A 488 12.64 16.70 35.17
CA CYS A 488 11.55 15.78 34.89
C CYS A 488 11.66 14.96 33.62
#